data_AF-A0A5N5K2Y0-F1
#
_entry.id   AF-A0A5N5K2Y0-F1
#
_cell.length_a   1.000
_cell.length_b   1.000
_cell.length_c   1.000
_cell.angle_alpha   90.00
_cell.angle_beta   90.00
_cell.angle_gamma   90.00
#
_symmetry.space_group_name_H-M   'P 1'
#
loop_
_entity.id
_entity.type
_entity.pdbx_description
1 polymer ?
#
loop_
_entity_poly.entity_id
_entity_poly.type
_entity_poly.pdbx_seq_one_letter_code
_entity_poly.pdbx_strand_id
1 'polypeptide(L)'
;MIPDIFGMVDGSTEVCYLHGRKLKCEKALGSDVQIRVPHSNAFIDLNKDFTADLFLSTRSKSGFEFETWINTDGNFTRNYTAKAPENVRQVGQSAFVDFDGDGSQDHLLPVCMDDVCTKSAIYLAKPGQPENVNHLQQVRKLCINDEEDDSALVLFLPSTRF
;
A
#
# COMPACT_ATOMS: atom_id res chain seq x y z
N MET A 1 -11.73 12.73 11.14
CA MET A 1 -12.21 11.40 11.54
C MET A 1 -11.07 10.42 11.30
N ILE A 2 -10.63 9.65 12.29
CA ILE A 2 -9.59 8.62 12.08
C ILE A 2 -10.33 7.29 11.93
N PRO A 3 -10.33 6.67 10.75
CA PRO A 3 -10.96 5.38 10.55
C PRO A 3 -10.19 4.27 11.27
N ASP A 4 -10.92 3.35 11.92
CA ASP A 4 -10.31 2.26 12.69
C ASP A 4 -10.25 0.96 11.88
N ILE A 5 -11.26 0.70 11.06
CA ILE A 5 -11.40 -0.55 10.30
C ILE A 5 -11.91 -0.24 8.90
N PHE A 6 -11.31 -0.87 7.89
CA PHE A 6 -11.82 -0.92 6.53
C PHE A 6 -11.99 -2.37 6.10
N GLY A 7 -13.09 -2.67 5.40
CA GLY A 7 -13.33 -4.01 4.89
C GLY A 7 -14.48 -4.08 3.90
N MET A 8 -14.88 -5.31 3.59
CA MET A 8 -16.02 -5.61 2.73
C MET A 8 -17.05 -6.43 3.51
N VAL A 9 -18.29 -5.96 3.53
CA VAL A 9 -19.45 -6.61 4.15
C VAL A 9 -20.52 -6.78 3.08
N ASP A 10 -20.93 -8.02 2.83
CA ASP A 10 -21.96 -8.37 1.82
C ASP A 10 -21.73 -7.71 0.44
N GLY A 11 -20.46 -7.66 0.01
CA GLY A 11 -20.06 -7.06 -1.26
C GLY A 11 -20.01 -5.53 -1.29
N SER A 12 -20.34 -4.85 -0.19
CA SER A 12 -20.17 -3.41 -0.02
C SER A 12 -18.90 -3.12 0.77
N THR A 13 -18.10 -2.16 0.30
CA THR A 13 -16.96 -1.63 1.05
C THR A 13 -17.45 -0.73 2.18
N GLU A 14 -16.93 -0.94 3.38
CA GLU A 14 -17.30 -0.19 4.58
C GLU A 14 -16.07 0.31 5.32
N VAL A 15 -16.20 1.51 5.89
CA VAL A 15 -15.28 2.06 6.88
C VAL A 15 -16.01 2.13 8.21
N CYS A 16 -15.39 1.62 9.26
CA CYS A 16 -15.86 1.75 10.62
C CYS A 16 -14.91 2.58 11.48
N TYR A 17 -15.48 3.37 12.38
CA TYR A 17 -14.75 4.23 13.30
C TYR A 17 -15.48 4.36 14.65
N LEU A 18 -14.74 4.71 15.69
CA LEU A 18 -15.29 4.99 17.01
C LEU A 18 -15.67 6.47 17.14
N HIS A 19 -16.97 6.74 17.33
CA HIS A 19 -17.47 8.06 17.67
C HIS A 19 -18.04 8.05 19.09
N GLY A 20 -17.40 8.76 20.03
CA GLY A 20 -17.79 8.73 21.44
C GLY A 20 -17.78 7.32 22.05
N ARG A 21 -16.79 6.49 21.66
CA ARG A 21 -16.66 5.06 22.03
C ARG A 21 -17.78 4.15 21.50
N LYS A 22 -18.58 4.60 20.54
CA LYS A 22 -19.56 3.78 19.84
C LYS A 22 -19.04 3.50 18.43
N LEU A 23 -19.03 2.23 18.05
CA LEU A 23 -18.69 1.82 16.68
C LEU A 23 -19.76 2.33 15.72
N LYS A 24 -19.32 3.02 14.67
CA LYS A 24 -20.16 3.45 13.56
C LYS A 24 -19.51 2.97 12.26
N CYS A 25 -20.27 2.26 11.44
CA CYS A 25 -19.84 1.76 10.14
C CYS A 25 -20.66 2.41 9.04
N GLU A 26 -20.00 2.84 7.97
CA GLU A 26 -20.59 3.53 6.84
C GLU A 26 -20.05 2.96 5.53
N LYS A 27 -20.88 2.93 4.49
CA LYS A 27 -20.43 2.53 3.15
C LYS A 27 -19.39 3.52 2.64
N ALA A 28 -18.33 3.01 2.04
CA ALA A 28 -17.21 3.77 1.52
C ALA A 28 -16.92 3.42 0.04
N LEU A 29 -16.14 4.27 -0.64
CA LEU A 29 -15.51 4.06 -1.96
C LEU A 29 -16.43 3.91 -3.19
N GLY A 30 -17.74 3.80 -3.02
CA GLY A 30 -18.66 3.51 -4.12
C GLY A 30 -18.57 2.05 -4.59
N SER A 31 -19.59 1.56 -5.28
CA SER A 31 -19.66 0.16 -5.71
C SER A 31 -18.66 -0.12 -6.85
N ASP A 32 -17.88 -1.20 -6.71
CA ASP A 32 -16.97 -1.82 -7.70
C ASP A 32 -15.44 -1.68 -7.46
N VAL A 33 -14.99 -1.88 -6.21
CA VAL A 33 -13.55 -2.07 -5.91
C VAL A 33 -13.24 -3.56 -5.76
N GLN A 34 -12.40 -4.10 -6.64
CA GLN A 34 -11.90 -5.48 -6.54
C GLN A 34 -10.68 -5.55 -5.62
N ILE A 35 -10.93 -5.72 -4.33
CA ILE A 35 -9.88 -5.90 -3.32
C ILE A 35 -9.11 -7.20 -3.60
N ARG A 36 -7.78 -7.12 -3.61
CA ARG A 36 -6.89 -8.28 -3.80
C ARG A 36 -6.97 -9.22 -2.58
N VAL A 37 -6.81 -10.52 -2.79
CA VAL A 37 -6.59 -11.49 -1.70
C VAL A 37 -5.27 -12.24 -1.95
N PRO A 38 -4.32 -12.26 -0.99
CA PRO A 38 -4.30 -11.45 0.24
C PRO A 38 -4.15 -9.95 -0.09
N HIS A 39 -4.78 -9.06 0.71
CA HIS A 39 -4.62 -7.61 0.56
C HIS A 39 -3.50 -7.06 1.45
N SER A 40 -3.10 -5.83 1.18
CA SER A 40 -2.18 -5.02 1.99
C SER A 40 -2.68 -3.57 2.07
N ASN A 41 -3.94 -3.40 2.46
CA ASN A 41 -4.59 -2.10 2.62
C ASN A 41 -4.05 -1.40 3.88
N ALA A 42 -4.02 -0.06 3.89
CA ALA A 42 -3.51 0.71 5.02
C ALA A 42 -4.24 2.05 5.16
N PHE A 43 -4.34 2.55 6.39
CA PHE A 43 -4.68 3.94 6.67
C PHE A 43 -3.40 4.73 6.91
N ILE A 44 -3.11 5.70 6.06
CA ILE A 44 -1.84 6.42 6.04
C ILE A 44 -2.02 7.80 5.41
N ASP A 45 -1.31 8.82 5.89
CA ASP A 45 -1.31 10.15 5.27
C ASP A 45 -0.57 10.10 3.93
N LEU A 46 -1.27 10.36 2.83
CA LEU A 46 -0.75 10.29 1.46
C LEU A 46 -0.60 11.67 0.81
N ASN A 47 -1.11 12.73 1.43
CA ASN A 47 -1.14 14.08 0.87
C ASN A 47 -0.51 15.16 1.77
N LYS A 48 0.07 14.76 2.91
CA LYS A 48 0.73 15.61 3.92
C LYS A 48 -0.24 16.58 4.61
N ASP A 49 -1.50 16.21 4.77
CA ASP A 49 -2.48 17.03 5.50
C ASP A 49 -2.67 16.59 6.97
N PHE A 50 -1.86 15.64 7.45
CA PHE A 50 -1.92 15.02 8.78
C PHE A 50 -3.19 14.19 9.05
N THR A 51 -3.99 13.92 8.02
CA THR A 51 -5.16 13.04 8.08
C THR A 51 -4.80 11.69 7.46
N ALA A 52 -5.27 10.60 8.07
CA ALA A 52 -5.12 9.29 7.49
C ALA A 52 -6.03 9.14 6.26
N ASP A 53 -5.40 8.89 5.11
CA ASP A 53 -6.02 8.48 3.86
C ASP A 53 -6.09 6.96 3.77
N LEU A 54 -6.70 6.43 2.72
CA LEU A 54 -6.83 5.00 2.49
C LEU A 54 -6.02 4.55 1.28
N PHE A 55 -5.09 3.63 1.52
CA PHE A 55 -4.37 2.89 0.49
C PHE A 55 -4.99 1.49 0.32
N LEU A 56 -5.28 1.11 -0.92
CA LEU A 56 -5.87 -0.19 -1.25
C LEU A 56 -4.99 -0.96 -2.20
N SER A 57 -4.80 -2.25 -1.92
CA SER A 57 -4.28 -3.20 -2.91
C SER A 57 -5.46 -3.84 -3.64
N THR A 58 -5.59 -3.56 -4.92
CA THR A 58 -6.67 -4.04 -5.78
C THR A 58 -6.14 -4.95 -6.88
N ARG A 59 -7.05 -5.57 -7.61
CA ARG A 59 -6.72 -6.39 -8.78
C ARG A 59 -7.64 -6.00 -9.92
N SER A 60 -7.04 -5.77 -11.08
CA SER A 60 -7.78 -5.54 -12.31
C SER A 60 -7.48 -6.62 -13.34
N LYS A 61 -8.10 -6.52 -14.51
CA LYS A 61 -7.77 -7.38 -15.65
C LYS A 61 -6.32 -7.23 -16.10
N SER A 62 -5.68 -6.08 -15.85
CA SER A 62 -4.29 -5.82 -16.23
C SER A 62 -3.25 -6.25 -15.18
N GLY A 63 -3.66 -6.71 -14.00
CA GLY A 63 -2.74 -7.23 -12.99
C GLY A 63 -2.99 -6.66 -11.59
N PHE A 64 -1.90 -6.48 -10.84
CA PHE A 64 -1.92 -5.90 -9.50
C PHE A 64 -1.95 -4.38 -9.57
N GLU A 65 -2.87 -3.77 -8.84
CA GLU A 65 -3.09 -2.33 -8.79
C GLU A 65 -3.11 -1.84 -7.35
N PHE A 66 -2.81 -0.55 -7.18
CA PHE A 66 -2.82 0.13 -5.91
C PHE A 66 -3.58 1.44 -6.06
N GLU A 67 -4.59 1.64 -5.23
CA GLU A 67 -5.42 2.83 -5.27
C GLU A 67 -5.23 3.65 -4.01
N THR A 68 -5.13 4.98 -4.18
CA THR A 68 -5.07 5.93 -3.07
C THR A 68 -6.38 6.71 -3.01
N TRP A 69 -6.94 6.84 -1.81
CA TRP A 69 -8.21 7.50 -1.56
C TRP A 69 -8.04 8.55 -0.46
N ILE A 70 -8.18 9.82 -0.84
CA ILE A 70 -7.95 10.96 0.05
C ILE A 70 -9.18 11.20 0.92
N ASN A 71 -8.94 11.36 2.22
CA ASN A 71 -9.95 11.55 3.25
C ASN A 71 -10.20 13.05 3.47
N THR A 72 -11.35 13.54 3.03
CA THR A 72 -11.81 14.89 3.34
C THR A 72 -13.03 14.80 4.24
N ASP A 73 -12.86 15.15 5.52
CA ASP A 73 -13.92 15.15 6.54
C ASP A 73 -14.68 13.81 6.67
N GLY A 74 -13.97 12.71 6.47
CA GLY A 74 -14.51 11.35 6.53
C GLY A 74 -15.03 10.81 5.20
N ASN A 75 -14.97 11.60 4.13
CA ASN A 75 -15.32 11.15 2.78
C ASN A 75 -14.05 10.79 2.00
N PHE A 76 -13.99 9.56 1.51
CA PHE A 76 -12.88 9.05 0.73
C PHE A 76 -13.10 9.28 -0.77
N THR A 77 -12.18 10.00 -1.42
CA THR A 77 -12.21 10.26 -2.86
C THR A 77 -10.97 9.67 -3.53
N ARG A 78 -11.16 8.88 -4.59
CA ARG A 78 -10.04 8.27 -5.32
C ARG A 78 -9.18 9.36 -5.96
N ASN A 79 -7.88 9.31 -5.72
CA ASN A 79 -6.91 10.29 -6.19
C ASN A 79 -5.98 9.73 -7.27
N TYR A 80 -5.32 8.60 -7.00
CA TYR A 80 -4.34 8.00 -7.89
C TYR A 80 -4.48 6.47 -7.93
N THR A 81 -4.08 5.88 -9.06
CA THR A 81 -4.01 4.43 -9.26
C THR A 81 -2.67 4.06 -9.86
N ALA A 82 -1.86 3.30 -9.12
CA ALA A 82 -0.58 2.77 -9.56
C ALA A 82 -0.72 1.31 -10.01
N LYS A 83 0.13 0.89 -10.96
CA LYS A 83 0.26 -0.52 -11.37
C LYS A 83 1.55 -1.10 -10.84
N ALA A 84 1.52 -2.39 -10.50
CA ALA A 84 2.76 -3.13 -10.29
C ALA A 84 3.59 -3.17 -11.60
N PRO A 85 4.92 -3.36 -11.53
CA PRO A 85 5.78 -3.43 -12.70
C PRO A 85 5.42 -4.60 -13.60
N GLU A 86 5.81 -4.49 -14.87
CA GLU A 86 5.63 -5.59 -15.82
C GLU A 86 6.38 -6.86 -15.36
N ASN A 87 5.85 -8.02 -15.74
CA ASN A 87 6.40 -9.36 -15.45
C ASN A 87 6.38 -9.77 -13.97
N VAL A 88 5.75 -8.99 -13.09
CA VAL A 88 5.48 -9.42 -11.72
C VAL A 88 4.43 -10.53 -11.70
N ARG A 89 4.77 -11.64 -11.05
CA ARG A 89 3.88 -12.79 -10.82
C ARG A 89 3.16 -12.70 -9.48
N GLN A 90 3.84 -12.16 -8.47
CA GLN A 90 3.29 -12.02 -7.13
C GLN A 90 3.72 -10.69 -6.52
N VAL A 91 2.82 -10.05 -5.77
CA VAL A 91 3.12 -8.86 -4.96
C VAL A 91 2.96 -9.20 -3.49
N GLY A 92 3.95 -8.82 -2.70
CA GLY A 92 4.00 -9.03 -1.26
C GLY A 92 3.11 -8.05 -0.48
N GLN A 93 3.50 -7.82 0.76
CA GLN A 93 2.88 -6.82 1.64
C GLN A 93 3.58 -5.48 1.45
N SER A 94 2.79 -4.42 1.30
CA SER A 94 3.27 -3.05 1.23
C SER A 94 3.80 -2.60 2.59
N ALA A 95 4.88 -1.84 2.58
CA ALA A 95 5.35 -1.08 3.74
C ALA A 95 5.46 0.40 3.37
N PHE A 96 5.28 1.28 4.35
CA PHE A 96 5.34 2.72 4.15
C PHE A 96 6.26 3.36 5.17
N VAL A 97 7.24 4.12 4.70
CA VAL A 97 8.27 4.77 5.53
C VAL A 97 8.75 6.03 4.82
N ASP A 98 8.93 7.13 5.55
CA ASP A 98 9.62 8.33 5.06
C ASP A 98 11.15 8.11 5.13
N PHE A 99 11.77 7.67 4.03
CA PHE A 99 13.20 7.32 4.01
C PHE A 99 14.13 8.52 3.88
N ASP A 100 13.68 9.64 3.30
CA ASP A 100 14.49 10.83 3.08
C ASP A 100 14.12 12.02 3.99
N GLY A 101 13.13 11.84 4.87
CA GLY A 101 12.73 12.83 5.87
C GLY A 101 11.99 14.02 5.26
N ASP A 102 11.36 13.85 4.09
CA ASP A 102 10.65 14.94 3.39
C ASP A 102 9.19 15.10 3.89
N GLY A 103 8.75 14.24 4.82
CA GLY A 103 7.39 14.19 5.35
C GLY A 103 6.40 13.43 4.46
N SER A 104 6.84 12.83 3.34
CA SER A 104 6.09 11.90 2.50
C SER A 104 6.29 10.49 2.98
N GLN A 105 5.26 9.65 2.90
CA GLN A 105 5.42 8.23 3.12
C GLN A 105 5.82 7.54 1.80
N ASP A 106 7.03 7.00 1.72
CA ASP A 106 7.46 6.22 0.56
C ASP A 106 6.86 4.81 0.62
N HIS A 107 6.46 4.27 -0.54
CA HIS A 107 5.89 2.93 -0.65
C HIS A 107 6.95 1.90 -1.04
N LEU A 108 7.19 0.93 -0.15
CA LEU A 108 7.97 -0.27 -0.45
C LEU A 108 7.07 -1.42 -0.88
N LEU A 109 7.41 -2.03 -2.01
CA LEU A 109 6.67 -3.13 -2.62
C LEU A 109 7.60 -4.32 -2.93
N PRO A 110 7.61 -5.36 -2.09
CA PRO A 110 8.22 -6.65 -2.42
C PRO A 110 7.44 -7.33 -3.54
N VAL A 111 8.15 -7.92 -4.50
CA VAL A 111 7.55 -8.67 -5.61
C VAL A 111 8.34 -9.93 -5.95
N CYS A 112 7.65 -10.88 -6.59
CA CYS A 112 8.25 -12.04 -7.24
C CYS A 112 8.02 -11.95 -8.75
N MET A 113 9.06 -12.22 -9.54
CA MET A 113 9.04 -12.26 -11.00
C MET A 113 8.73 -13.67 -11.55
N ASP A 114 8.65 -14.66 -10.66
CA ASP A 114 8.25 -16.03 -10.95
C ASP A 114 7.30 -16.56 -9.86
N ASP A 115 6.61 -17.68 -10.14
CA ASP A 115 5.58 -18.24 -9.26
C ASP A 115 6.17 -18.91 -8.00
N VAL A 116 7.48 -19.19 -7.99
CA VAL A 116 8.20 -19.82 -6.86
C VAL A 116 9.06 -18.83 -6.07
N CYS A 117 8.97 -17.54 -6.42
CA CYS A 117 9.75 -16.42 -5.90
C CYS A 117 11.28 -16.60 -5.91
N THR A 118 11.85 -17.29 -6.90
CA THR A 118 13.31 -17.42 -7.02
C THR A 118 13.98 -16.15 -7.53
N LYS A 119 13.23 -15.35 -8.30
CA LYS A 119 13.60 -14.00 -8.72
C LYS A 119 12.67 -13.01 -8.03
N SER A 120 13.21 -12.24 -7.09
CA SER A 120 12.46 -11.24 -6.34
C SER A 120 13.13 -9.87 -6.40
N ALA A 121 12.34 -8.84 -6.13
CA ALA A 121 12.80 -7.46 -6.01
C ALA A 121 11.99 -6.75 -4.93
N ILE A 122 12.60 -5.75 -4.30
CA ILE A 122 11.87 -4.75 -3.51
C ILE A 122 11.93 -3.46 -4.29
N TYR A 123 10.77 -2.89 -4.52
CA TYR A 123 10.61 -1.63 -5.21
C TYR A 123 10.28 -0.52 -4.24
N LEU A 124 10.82 0.68 -4.49
CA LEU A 124 10.50 1.90 -3.78
C LEU A 124 9.78 2.85 -4.74
N ALA A 125 8.62 3.38 -4.32
CA ALA A 125 7.89 4.43 -5.03
C ALA A 125 7.70 5.64 -4.10
N LYS A 126 8.05 6.83 -4.62
CA LYS A 126 7.89 8.11 -3.90
C LYS A 126 6.63 8.84 -4.34
N PRO A 127 5.88 9.49 -3.43
CA PRO A 127 4.74 10.33 -3.81
C PRO A 127 5.15 11.49 -4.73
N GLY A 128 4.30 11.84 -5.71
CA GLY A 128 4.45 13.06 -6.51
C GLY A 128 5.47 13.03 -7.67
N GLN A 129 6.09 11.89 -8.00
CA GLN A 129 6.95 11.77 -9.19
C GLN A 129 6.14 11.38 -10.46
N PRO A 130 6.38 12.02 -11.63
CA PRO A 130 5.55 11.86 -12.84
C PRO A 130 5.75 10.53 -13.57
N GLU A 131 4.65 9.86 -13.97
CA GLU A 131 4.45 8.51 -14.58
C GLU A 131 5.45 7.99 -15.65
N ASN A 132 6.32 8.83 -16.22
CA ASN A 132 7.16 8.49 -17.38
C ASN A 132 8.53 7.86 -17.04
N VAL A 133 8.75 7.47 -15.79
CA VAL A 133 9.91 6.69 -15.35
C VAL A 133 9.33 5.44 -14.72
N ASN A 134 9.87 4.25 -14.98
CA ASN A 134 9.45 3.04 -14.24
C ASN A 134 9.69 3.28 -12.73
N HIS A 135 8.64 3.72 -12.03
CA HIS A 135 8.66 4.35 -10.69
C HIS A 135 8.98 3.42 -9.55
N LEU A 136 9.04 2.16 -9.86
CA LEU A 136 9.49 1.14 -8.97
C LEU A 136 10.96 0.96 -9.33
N GLN A 137 11.81 1.74 -8.65
CA GLN A 137 13.25 1.50 -8.70
C GLN A 137 13.50 0.22 -7.92
N GLN A 138 14.05 -0.79 -8.60
CA GLN A 138 14.56 -1.95 -7.88
C GLN A 138 15.64 -1.44 -6.95
N VAL A 139 15.37 -1.46 -5.65
CA VAL A 139 16.36 -1.12 -4.66
C VAL A 139 17.35 -2.27 -4.65
N ARG A 140 18.45 -2.12 -5.39
CA ARG A 140 19.48 -3.17 -5.52
C ARG A 140 20.20 -3.44 -4.21
N LYS A 141 20.12 -2.53 -3.23
CA LYS A 141 20.66 -2.68 -1.90
C LYS A 141 19.74 -1.99 -0.89
N LEU A 142 18.76 -2.71 -0.35
CA LEU A 142 18.40 -2.50 1.06
C LEU A 142 19.48 -3.25 1.84
N CYS A 143 20.09 -2.63 2.85
CA CYS A 143 21.04 -3.29 3.74
C CYS A 143 20.29 -4.33 4.59
N ILE A 144 20.00 -5.48 4.00
CA ILE A 144 19.47 -6.65 4.68
C ILE A 144 20.70 -7.46 5.08
N ASN A 145 21.17 -7.22 6.29
CA ASN A 145 22.35 -7.86 6.92
C ASN A 145 23.74 -7.33 6.48
N ASP A 146 23.98 -6.03 6.60
CA ASP A 146 25.36 -5.58 6.89
C ASP A 146 25.43 -5.42 8.41
N GLU A 147 26.22 -6.28 9.06
CA GLU A 147 26.36 -6.44 10.54
C GLU A 147 27.06 -5.23 11.21
N GLU A 148 27.10 -4.07 10.56
CA GLU A 148 27.98 -2.95 10.93
C GLU A 148 27.33 -1.56 10.75
N ASP A 149 26.00 -1.46 10.71
CA ASP A 149 25.32 -0.17 10.74
C ASP A 149 24.06 -0.22 11.64
N ASP A 150 24.11 0.47 12.78
CA ASP A 150 23.09 0.53 13.85
C ASP A 150 21.74 1.14 13.39
N SER A 151 21.54 1.32 12.08
CA SER A 151 20.36 1.94 11.47
C SER A 151 19.66 1.05 10.42
N ALA A 152 19.97 -0.25 10.37
CA ALA A 152 19.34 -1.17 9.42
C ALA A 152 17.86 -1.48 9.77
N LEU A 153 16.94 -1.12 8.86
CA LEU A 153 15.57 -1.61 8.88
C LEU A 153 15.57 -3.08 8.41
N VAL A 154 15.50 -4.01 9.35
CA VAL A 154 15.34 -5.44 9.05
C VAL A 154 13.90 -5.70 8.62
N LEU A 155 13.66 -5.71 7.31
CA LEU A 155 12.41 -6.24 6.76
C LEU A 155 12.46 -7.77 6.81
N PHE A 156 11.88 -8.35 7.86
CA PHE A 156 11.59 -9.78 7.89
C PHE A 156 10.52 -10.07 6.83
N LEU A 157 10.94 -10.51 5.65
CA LEU A 157 10.02 -11.15 4.72
C LEU A 157 9.59 -12.46 5.37
N PRO A 158 8.31 -12.66 5.73
CA PRO A 158 7.87 -13.95 6.22
C PRO A 158 8.14 -14.98 5.14
N SER A 159 8.94 -15.99 5.48
CA SER A 159 9.14 -17.19 4.65
C SER A 159 7.86 -18.03 4.70
N THR A 160 6.78 -17.51 4.13
CA THR A 160 5.57 -18.25 3.85
C THR A 160 5.50 -18.43 2.36
N ARG A 161 5.60 -19.70 1.91
CA ARG A 161 5.12 -20.07 0.57
C ARG A 161 3.68 -19.58 0.47
N PHE A 162 3.43 -18.69 -0.47
CA PHE A 162 2.08 -18.29 -0.88
C PHE A 162 1.40 -19.42 -1.67
#